data_AF-A0AAV3YTJ8-F1
#
_entry.id   AF-A0AAV3YTJ8-F1
#
_cell.length_a   1.000
_cell.length_b   1.000
_cell.length_c   1.000
_cell.angle_alpha   90.00
_cell.angle_beta   90.00
_cell.angle_gamma   90.00
#
_symmetry.space_group_name_H-M   'P 1'
#
loop_
_entity.id
_entity.type
_entity.pdbx_description
1 polymer ?
#
loop_
_entity_poly.entity_id
_entity_poly.type
_entity_poly.pdbx_seq_one_letter_code
_entity_poly.pdbx_strand_id
1 'polypeptide(L)'
;MGLSLDVKKTECMVISKKSSNPNLVRKGEEMKHVSKFKYLGYLITSDGRCTNKVPDDDDDDDDDVDDDDDDDDELFRMNCA
;
A
#
# COMPACT_ATOMS: atom_id res chain seq x y z
N MET A 1 20.40 10.33 -21.06
CA MET A 1 19.13 9.67 -20.69
C MET A 1 18.17 10.75 -20.23
N GLY A 2 16.99 10.86 -20.84
CA GLY A 2 15.98 11.86 -20.47
C GLY A 2 14.69 11.17 -20.03
N LEU A 3 14.14 11.58 -18.88
CA LEU A 3 12.85 11.10 -18.42
C LEU A 3 11.73 11.83 -19.17
N SER A 4 10.67 11.11 -19.52
CA SER A 4 9.49 11.67 -20.17
C SER A 4 8.23 11.28 -19.42
N LEU A 5 7.37 12.26 -19.16
CA LEU A 5 6.08 12.05 -18.48
C LEU A 5 5.02 11.61 -19.50
N ASP A 6 4.11 10.72 -19.11
CA ASP A 6 2.96 10.30 -19.92
C ASP A 6 1.73 11.08 -19.47
N VAL A 7 1.24 11.99 -20.31
CA VAL A 7 0.17 12.93 -19.96
C VAL A 7 -1.16 12.21 -19.70
N LYS A 8 -1.40 11.07 -20.36
CA LYS A 8 -2.68 10.34 -20.25
C LYS A 8 -2.81 9.56 -18.95
N LYS A 9 -1.68 9.15 -18.38
CA LYS A 9 -1.63 8.40 -17.11
C LYS A 9 -1.36 9.28 -15.90
N THR A 10 -0.89 10.50 -16.13
CA THR A 10 -0.48 11.39 -15.04
C THR A 10 -1.62 12.32 -14.65
N GLU A 11 -1.95 12.30 -13.37
CA GLU A 11 -2.89 13.23 -12.75
C GLU A 11 -2.12 14.30 -11.96
N CYS A 12 -2.69 15.50 -11.84
CA CYS A 12 -2.10 16.61 -11.11
C CYS A 12 -2.97 17.04 -9.94
N MET A 13 -2.34 17.47 -8.87
CA MET A 13 -3.00 18.14 -7.76
C MET A 13 -2.26 19.43 -7.42
N VAL A 14 -3.02 20.48 -7.13
CA VAL A 14 -2.47 21.79 -6.78
C VAL A 14 -2.63 21.97 -5.29
N ILE A 15 -1.50 22.13 -4.61
CA ILE A 15 -1.46 22.38 -3.16
C ILE A 15 -1.19 23.87 -2.97
N SER A 16 -2.23 24.62 -2.60
CA SER A 16 -2.13 26.06 -2.40
C SER A 16 -3.13 26.54 -1.35
N LYS A 17 -2.69 27.46 -0.48
CA LYS A 17 -3.59 28.16 0.45
C LYS A 17 -4.51 29.16 -0.25
N LYS A 18 -4.16 29.58 -1.47
CA LYS A 18 -4.97 30.45 -2.32
C LYS A 18 -5.58 29.57 -3.41
N SER A 19 -6.91 29.53 -3.52
CA SER A 19 -7.59 28.74 -4.53
C SER A 19 -7.29 29.26 -5.93
N SER A 20 -6.24 28.74 -6.56
CA SER A 20 -6.02 28.88 -8.00
C SER A 20 -6.20 27.51 -8.63
N ASN A 21 -6.96 27.47 -9.72
CA ASN A 21 -7.07 26.31 -10.60
C ASN A 21 -6.16 26.57 -11.81
N PRO A 22 -4.84 26.35 -11.72
CA PRO A 22 -3.97 26.49 -12.88
C PRO A 22 -4.40 25.49 -13.95
N ASN A 23 -4.54 25.93 -15.20
CA ASN A 23 -4.79 24.99 -16.29
C ASN A 23 -3.44 24.38 -16.75
N LEU A 24 -3.14 23.16 -16.31
CA LEU A 24 -1.91 22.46 -16.65
C LEU A 24 -2.05 21.79 -18.02
N VAL A 25 -1.42 22.41 -19.01
CA VAL A 25 -1.45 21.92 -20.40
C VAL A 25 -0.05 21.49 -20.81
N ARG A 26 0.10 20.26 -21.31
CA ARG A 26 1.35 19.78 -21.90
C ARG A 26 1.10 19.33 -23.33
N LYS A 27 1.81 19.97 -24.28
CA LYS A 27 1.67 19.71 -25.73
C LYS A 27 0.22 19.83 -26.25
N GLY A 28 -0.58 20.71 -25.63
CA GLY A 28 -1.98 20.92 -26.00
C GLY A 28 -2.97 19.95 -25.34
N GLU A 29 -2.50 18.95 -24.58
CA GLU A 29 -3.36 18.08 -23.77
C GLU A 29 -3.48 18.64 -22.35
N GLU A 30 -4.71 18.81 -21.89
CA GLU A 30 -5.01 19.17 -20.50
C GLU A 30 -4.77 17.97 -19.58
N MET A 31 -4.08 18.21 -18.47
CA MET A 31 -3.87 17.19 -17.45
C MET A 31 -5.06 17.10 -16.52
N LYS A 32 -5.43 15.88 -16.15
CA LYS A 32 -6.53 15.65 -15.21
C LYS A 32 -6.15 16.15 -13.82
N HIS A 33 -7.03 16.94 -13.23
CA HIS A 33 -6.88 17.45 -11.87
C HIS A 33 -7.60 16.57 -10.86
N VAL A 34 -6.93 16.25 -9.76
CA VAL A 34 -7.49 15.47 -8.64
C VAL A 34 -7.42 16.26 -7.34
N SER A 35 -8.30 15.92 -6.40
CA SER A 35 -8.38 16.57 -5.08
C SER A 35 -7.64 15.82 -3.98
N LYS A 36 -7.31 14.54 -4.22
CA LYS A 36 -6.61 13.65 -3.28
C LYS A 36 -5.72 12.68 -4.05
N PHE A 37 -4.60 12.28 -3.48
CA PHE A 37 -3.74 11.24 -4.03
C PHE A 37 -3.23 10.28 -2.94
N LYS A 38 -3.12 8.98 -3.26
CA LYS A 38 -2.48 7.99 -2.40
C LYS A 38 -0.98 7.98 -2.71
N TYR A 39 -0.15 8.11 -1.69
CA TYR A 39 1.30 8.05 -1.83
C TYR A 39 1.91 7.36 -0.60
N LEU A 40 2.59 6.24 -0.84
CA LEU A 40 3.28 5.46 0.19
C LEU A 40 2.40 5.16 1.42
N GLY A 41 1.16 4.72 1.19
CA GLY A 41 0.21 4.39 2.27
C GLY A 41 -0.53 5.58 2.89
N TYR A 42 -0.18 6.81 2.52
CA TYR A 42 -0.85 8.03 3.00
C TYR A 42 -1.80 8.61 1.95
N LEU A 43 -2.84 9.27 2.43
CA LEU A 43 -3.73 10.06 1.59
C LEU A 43 -3.38 11.53 1.74
N ILE A 44 -3.00 12.17 0.64
CA ILE A 44 -2.60 13.58 0.61
C ILE A 44 -3.71 14.40 -0.02
N THR A 45 -4.09 15.49 0.64
CA THR A 45 -5.21 16.36 0.25
C THR A 45 -4.72 17.73 -0.26
N SER A 46 -5.59 18.44 -0.98
CA SER A 46 -5.28 19.74 -1.62
C SER A 46 -4.87 20.86 -0.66
N ASP A 47 -5.20 20.74 0.63
CA ASP A 47 -4.73 21.63 1.70
C ASP A 47 -3.30 21.31 2.18
N GLY A 48 -2.65 20.29 1.59
CA GLY A 48 -1.31 19.83 1.92
C GLY A 48 -1.24 18.98 3.18
N ARG A 49 -2.39 18.56 3.73
CA ARG A 49 -2.43 17.66 4.87
C ARG A 49 -2.30 16.20 4.40
N CYS A 50 -1.71 15.39 5.26
CA CYS A 50 -1.71 13.93 5.13
C CYS A 50 -2.72 13.40 6.15
N THR A 51 -3.78 12.75 5.68
CA THR A 51 -4.71 12.03 6.58
C THR A 51 -4.23 10.60 6.77
N ASN A 52 -4.59 10.02 7.93
CA ASN A 52 -4.04 8.77 8.47
C ASN A 52 -3.89 7.62 7.47
N LYS A 53 -2.86 6.82 7.76
CA LYS A 53 -2.48 5.54 7.14
C LYS A 53 -3.72 4.78 6.66
N VAL A 54 -3.76 4.45 5.37
CA VAL A 54 -4.69 3.42 4.88
C VAL A 54 -4.29 2.13 5.61
N PRO A 55 -5.21 1.42 6.30
CA PRO A 55 -4.86 0.19 6.97
C PRO A 55 -4.15 -0.72 5.96
N ASP A 56 -2.96 -1.18 6.35
CA ASP A 56 -2.25 -2.22 5.62
C ASP A 56 -3.01 -3.50 6.02
N ASP A 57 -3.93 -3.96 5.15
CA ASP A 57 -4.73 -5.16 5.39
C ASP A 57 -3.93 -6.45 5.04
N ASP A 58 -2.59 -6.39 5.02
CA ASP A 58 -1.70 -7.45 4.50
C ASP A 58 -0.68 -7.95 5.58
N ASP A 59 -1.12 -8.13 6.83
CA ASP A 59 -0.38 -8.89 7.86
C ASP A 59 -1.13 -10.21 8.13
N ASP A 60 -1.34 -11.03 7.09
CA ASP A 60 -1.65 -12.45 7.26
C ASP A 60 -0.30 -13.18 7.50
N ASP A 61 0.18 -13.12 8.75
CA ASP A 61 1.21 -14.02 9.24
C ASP A 61 0.60 -15.43 9.31
N ASP A 62 0.63 -16.15 8.18
CA ASP A 62 0.45 -17.60 8.13
C ASP A 62 1.64 -18.26 8.84
N ASP A 63 1.65 -18.23 10.18
CA ASP A 63 2.48 -19.08 11.02
C ASP A 63 1.93 -20.51 10.98
N ASP A 64 2.07 -21.19 9.83
CA ASP A 64 1.90 -22.64 9.72
C ASP A 64 3.07 -23.32 10.44
N VAL A 65 2.97 -23.46 11.76
CA VAL A 65 3.84 -24.33 12.56
C VAL A 65 3.12 -25.67 12.75
N ASP A 66 3.23 -26.53 11.75
CA ASP A 66 3.02 -27.97 11.92
C ASP A 66 4.39 -28.62 12.17
N ASP A 67 4.81 -28.66 13.44
CA ASP A 67 5.84 -29.60 13.88
C ASP A 67 5.15 -30.67 14.73
N ASP A 68 4.87 -31.81 14.09
CA ASP A 68 4.39 -33.03 14.70
C ASP A 68 5.40 -33.53 15.76
N ASP A 69 5.05 -33.40 17.04
CA ASP A 69 5.76 -34.08 18.14
C ASP A 69 5.41 -35.59 18.09
N ASP A 70 6.17 -36.36 17.29
CA ASP A 70 6.28 -37.82 17.40
C ASP A 70 7.09 -38.17 18.68
N ASP A 71 6.45 -38.10 19.84
CA ASP A 71 6.98 -38.73 21.07
C ASP A 71 6.55 -40.21 21.13
N ASP A 72 7.43 -41.07 20.61
CA ASP A 72 7.48 -42.50 20.88
C ASP A 72 7.69 -42.76 22.39
N ASP A 73 6.64 -43.04 23.15
CA ASP A 73 6.77 -43.52 24.54
C ASP A 73 6.00 -44.83 24.84
N GLU A 74 6.82 -45.85 25.13
CA GLU A 74 6.58 -47.01 26.00
C GLU A 74 5.73 -48.21 25.52
N LEU A 75 6.38 -49.03 24.69
CA LEU A 75 6.19 -50.48 24.60
C LEU A 75 6.66 -51.22 25.89
N PHE A 76 6.06 -50.94 27.05
CA PHE A 76 6.23 -51.77 28.27
C PHE A 76 4.93 -52.46 28.67
N ARG A 77 4.51 -53.43 27.86
CA ARG A 77 3.58 -54.48 28.29
C ARG A 77 4.03 -55.84 27.78
N MET A 78 5.09 -56.40 28.36
CA MET A 78 5.27 -57.86 28.41
C MET A 78 6.47 -58.26 29.28
N ASN A 79 6.18 -58.61 30.54
CA ASN A 79 6.63 -59.87 31.17
C ASN A 79 6.57 -59.75 32.70
N CYS A 80 5.40 -60.08 33.26
CA CYS A 80 5.34 -60.77 34.54
C CYS A 80 4.68 -62.12 34.29
N ALA A 81 5.51 -63.15 34.17
CA ALA A 81 5.16 -64.55 34.33
C ALA A 81 6.07 -65.11 35.43
#